data_AF-A0A7X6XHG6-F1
#
_entry.id   AF-A0A7X6XHG6-F1
#
_cell.length_a   1.000
_cell.length_b   1.000
_cell.length_c   1.000
_cell.angle_alpha   90.00
_cell.angle_beta   90.00
_cell.angle_gamma   90.00
#
_symmetry.space_group_name_H-M   'P 1'
#
loop_
_entity.id
_entity.type
_entity.pdbx_description
1 polymer ?
#
loop_
_entity_poly.entity_id
_entity_poly.type
_entity_poly.pdbx_seq_one_letter_code
_entity_poly.pdbx_strand_id
1 'polypeptide(L)'
;LVTVYGGYFIGSYILNEFLPRFGISKDEPKVQQFVGYASSLIYALFIILPFLSDFFILWIFALYTAYIVYTGYGVYITGKEEARMSFTGVASGLIILTPAVINLILSFLIN
;
A
#
# COMPACT_ATOMS: atom_id res chain seq x y z
N LEU A 1 -9.44 9.36 8.46
CA LEU A 1 -10.09 8.06 8.19
C LEU A 1 -10.47 7.90 6.71
N VAL A 2 -11.23 8.83 6.11
CA VAL A 2 -11.67 8.75 4.70
C VAL A 2 -10.52 8.48 3.72
N THR A 3 -9.38 9.15 3.90
CA THR A 3 -8.16 8.94 3.09
C THR A 3 -7.63 7.50 3.15
N VAL A 4 -7.65 6.90 4.34
CA VAL A 4 -7.13 5.55 4.58
C VAL A 4 -8.03 4.50 3.92
N TYR A 5 -9.35 4.63 4.10
CA TYR A 5 -10.32 3.73 3.48
C TYR A 5 -10.36 3.87 1.96
N GLY A 6 -10.35 5.10 1.44
CA GLY A 6 -10.26 5.34 -0.01
C GLY A 6 -8.98 4.76 -0.59
N GLY A 7 -7.86 4.90 0.13
CA GLY A 7 -6.56 4.40 -0.33
C GLY A 7 -6.47 2.89 -0.34
N TYR A 8 -7.11 2.24 0.62
CA TYR A 8 -7.25 0.79 0.62
C TYR A 8 -7.98 0.29 -0.64
N PHE A 9 -9.18 0.81 -0.92
CA PHE A 9 -9.99 0.33 -2.05
C PHE A 9 -9.34 0.64 -3.40
N ILE A 10 -8.92 1.90 -3.60
CA ILE A 10 -8.25 2.32 -4.85
C ILE A 10 -6.94 1.55 -5.02
N GLY A 11 -6.15 1.42 -3.96
CA GLY A 11 -4.88 0.72 -4.01
C GLY A 11 -5.04 -0.77 -4.34
N SER A 12 -6.01 -1.44 -3.72
CA SER A 12 -6.31 -2.86 -4.00
C SER A 12 -6.79 -3.09 -5.44
N TYR A 13 -7.66 -2.22 -5.96
CA TYR A 13 -8.14 -2.30 -7.33
C TYR A 13 -7.01 -2.10 -8.35
N ILE A 14 -6.22 -1.03 -8.19
CA ILE A 14 -5.09 -0.76 -9.07
C ILE A 14 -4.10 -1.93 -9.01
N LEU A 15 -3.73 -2.40 -7.82
CA LEU A 15 -2.79 -3.50 -7.69
C LEU A 15 -3.29 -4.79 -8.37
N ASN A 16 -4.59 -5.11 -8.23
CA ASN A 16 -5.21 -6.25 -8.90
C ASN A 16 -5.15 -6.12 -10.43
N GLU A 17 -5.32 -4.90 -10.97
CA GLU A 17 -5.20 -4.64 -12.41
C GLU A 17 -3.75 -4.74 -12.92
N PHE A 18 -2.77 -4.50 -12.04
CA PHE A 18 -1.35 -4.66 -12.36
C PHE A 18 -0.86 -6.12 -12.32
N LEU A 19 -1.54 -7.02 -11.60
CA LEU A 19 -1.13 -8.43 -11.45
C LEU A 19 -0.84 -9.18 -12.77
N PRO A 20 -1.65 -9.06 -13.84
CA PRO A 20 -1.39 -9.76 -15.09
C PRO A 20 -0.07 -9.36 -15.74
N ARG A 21 0.42 -8.13 -15.51
CA ARG A 21 1.74 -7.68 -16.03
C ARG A 21 2.91 -8.45 -15.42
N PHE A 22 2.69 -9.07 -14.27
CA PHE A 22 3.64 -9.94 -13.57
C PHE A 22 3.39 -11.44 -13.85
N GLY A 23 2.44 -11.77 -14.73
CA GLY A 23 2.04 -13.16 -14.98
C GLY A 23 1.26 -13.78 -13.81
N ILE A 24 0.62 -12.95 -12.99
CA ILE A 24 -0.14 -13.37 -11.80
C ILE A 24 -1.64 -13.26 -12.12
N SER A 25 -2.40 -14.31 -11.78
CA SER A 25 -3.86 -14.29 -11.92
C SER A 25 -4.49 -13.28 -10.95
N LYS A 26 -5.50 -12.55 -11.43
CA LYS A 26 -6.30 -11.67 -10.58
C LYS A 26 -7.08 -12.48 -9.55
N ASP A 27 -7.06 -12.02 -8.31
CA ASP A 27 -7.83 -12.60 -7.19
C ASP A 27 -8.14 -11.45 -6.22
N GLU A 28 -9.25 -10.76 -6.49
CA GLU A 28 -9.59 -9.52 -5.81
C GLU A 28 -9.68 -9.68 -4.27
N PRO A 29 -10.33 -10.72 -3.72
CA PRO A 29 -10.33 -10.95 -2.26
C PRO A 29 -8.94 -11.12 -1.67
N LYS A 30 -8.04 -11.88 -2.32
CA LYS A 30 -6.67 -12.06 -1.81
C LYS A 30 -5.85 -10.78 -1.95
N VAL A 31 -6.01 -10.04 -3.03
CA VAL A 31 -5.31 -8.76 -3.23
C VAL A 31 -5.76 -7.73 -2.19
N GLN A 32 -7.06 -7.70 -1.88
CA GLN A 32 -7.59 -6.86 -0.81
C GLN A 32 -6.97 -7.22 0.55
N GLN A 33 -6.92 -8.51 0.90
CA GLN A 33 -6.23 -8.97 2.13
C GLN A 33 -4.76 -8.58 2.14
N PHE A 34 -4.06 -8.78 1.03
CA PHE A 34 -2.66 -8.39 0.85
C PHE A 34 -2.46 -6.89 1.06
N VAL A 35 -3.25 -6.04 0.41
CA VAL A 35 -3.15 -4.58 0.54
C VAL A 35 -3.47 -4.12 1.95
N GLY A 36 -4.46 -4.73 2.61
CA GLY A 36 -4.79 -4.43 4.00
C GLY A 36 -3.63 -4.78 4.94
N TYR A 37 -3.06 -5.99 4.78
CA TYR A 37 -1.88 -6.43 5.51
C TYR A 37 -0.69 -5.49 5.30
N ALA A 38 -0.37 -5.19 4.04
CA ALA A 38 0.81 -4.40 3.69
C ALA A 38 0.68 -2.89 4.02
N SER A 39 -0.56 -2.38 4.06
CA SER A 39 -0.82 -0.98 4.43
C SER A 39 -0.86 -0.74 5.93
N SER A 40 -0.87 -1.79 6.76
CA SER A 40 -0.97 -1.70 8.23
C SER A 40 0.01 -0.71 8.85
N LEU A 41 1.30 -0.76 8.45
CA LEU A 41 2.32 0.14 8.94
C LEU A 41 2.08 1.60 8.52
N ILE A 42 1.72 1.83 7.26
CA ILE A 42 1.41 3.17 6.75
C ILE A 42 0.22 3.75 7.50
N TYR A 43 -0.83 2.95 7.72
CA TYR A 43 -2.01 3.39 8.44
C TYR A 43 -1.70 3.69 9.91
N ALA A 44 -0.87 2.87 10.56
CA ALA A 44 -0.41 3.14 11.90
C ALA A 44 0.34 4.48 11.97
N LEU A 45 1.24 4.78 11.02
CA LEU A 45 1.92 6.08 10.95
C LEU A 45 0.92 7.23 10.77
N PHE A 46 -0.04 7.12 9.84
CA PHE A 46 -1.06 8.15 9.64
C PHE A 46 -1.96 8.39 10.86
N ILE A 47 -2.17 7.37 11.69
CA ILE A 47 -2.98 7.47 12.92
C ILE A 47 -2.15 8.05 14.06
N ILE A 48 -0.91 7.60 14.25
CA ILE A 48 -0.08 7.90 15.43
C ILE A 48 0.61 9.26 15.28
N LEU A 49 1.13 9.60 14.09
CA LEU A 49 1.94 10.81 13.89
C LEU A 49 1.23 12.13 14.18
N PRO A 50 -0.07 12.31 13.89
CA PRO A 50 -0.77 13.53 14.29
C PRO A 50 -0.74 13.80 15.81
N PHE A 51 -0.61 12.77 16.64
CA PHE A 51 -0.46 12.91 18.10
C PHE A 51 0.99 13.19 18.53
N LEU A 52 1.95 12.93 17.64
CA LEU A 52 3.39 13.05 17.85
C LEU A 52 3.97 13.98 16.78
N SER A 53 3.41 15.18 16.64
CA SER A 53 3.65 16.09 15.51
C SER A 53 5.12 16.46 15.28
N ASP A 54 5.95 16.44 16.33
CA ASP A 54 7.38 16.76 16.22
C ASP A 54 8.23 15.59 15.66
N PHE A 55 7.66 14.39 15.57
CA PHE A 55 8.37 13.16 15.20
C PHE A 55 8.23 12.82 13.70
N PHE A 56 8.39 13.81 12.81
CA PHE A 56 8.34 13.59 11.35
C PHE A 56 9.35 12.53 10.88
N ILE A 57 10.46 12.34 11.60
CA ILE A 57 11.49 11.33 11.32
C ILE A 57 10.93 9.90 11.26
N LEU A 58 9.83 9.62 11.95
CA LEU A 58 9.18 8.31 11.97
C LEU A 58 8.63 7.89 10.60
N TRP A 59 8.47 8.83 9.66
CA TRP A 59 8.17 8.49 8.26
C TRP A 59 9.22 7.59 7.60
N ILE A 60 10.45 7.53 8.13
CA ILE A 60 11.45 6.56 7.67
C ILE A 60 10.97 5.11 7.79
N PHE A 61 10.09 4.81 8.75
CA PHE A 61 9.49 3.48 8.90
C PHE A 61 8.59 3.10 7.72
N ALA A 62 8.09 4.06 6.94
CA ALA A 62 7.36 3.76 5.70
C ALA A 62 8.19 2.93 4.72
N LEU A 63 9.53 3.02 4.74
CA LEU A 63 10.40 2.17 3.92
C LEU A 63 10.30 0.69 4.31
N TYR A 64 9.99 0.38 5.57
CA TYR A 64 9.79 -1.00 6.03
C TYR A 64 8.56 -1.65 5.40
N THR A 65 7.61 -0.87 4.85
CA THR A 65 6.52 -1.39 4.03
C THR A 65 7.04 -2.21 2.84
N ALA A 66 8.23 -1.90 2.30
CA ALA A 66 8.83 -2.73 1.26
C ALA A 66 9.10 -4.17 1.72
N TYR A 67 9.60 -4.32 2.95
CA TYR A 67 9.82 -5.63 3.54
C TYR A 67 8.50 -6.37 3.84
N ILE A 68 7.49 -5.65 4.33
CA ILE A 68 6.15 -6.22 4.58
C ILE A 68 5.54 -6.72 3.26
N VAL A 69 5.60 -5.93 2.20
CA VAL A 69 5.14 -6.29 0.85
C VAL A 69 5.89 -7.52 0.33
N TYR A 70 7.23 -7.52 0.43
CA TYR A 70 8.07 -8.63 -0.01
C TYR A 70 7.70 -9.93 0.70
N THR A 71 7.47 -9.88 2.01
CA THR A 71 7.09 -11.04 2.82
C THR A 71 5.65 -11.47 2.50
N GLY A 72 4.74 -10.52 2.37
CA GLY A 72 3.33 -10.76 2.05
C GLY A 72 3.13 -11.40 0.67
N TYR A 73 4.01 -11.13 -0.30
CA TYR A 73 3.95 -11.79 -1.61
C TYR A 73 3.91 -13.32 -1.48
N GLY A 74 4.82 -13.90 -0.69
CA GLY A 74 4.90 -15.36 -0.52
C GLY A 74 3.73 -15.98 0.24
N VAL A 75 2.91 -15.17 0.92
CA VAL A 75 1.77 -15.64 1.72
C VAL A 75 0.45 -15.49 0.96
N TYR A 76 0.24 -14.33 0.32
CA TYR A 76 -1.05 -13.95 -0.25
C TYR A 76 -1.09 -14.04 -1.78
N ILE A 77 0.07 -13.97 -2.46
CA ILE A 77 0.16 -13.88 -3.91
C ILE A 77 0.71 -15.19 -4.49
N THR A 78 -0.03 -15.80 -5.42
CA THR A 78 0.31 -17.11 -6.01
C THR A 78 1.18 -16.98 -7.27
N GLY A 79 2.05 -15.98 -7.30
CA GLY A 79 2.88 -15.64 -8.45
C GLY A 79 4.25 -16.33 -8.47
N LYS A 80 4.96 -16.24 -9.60
CA LYS A 80 6.35 -16.75 -9.73
C LYS A 80 7.31 -15.95 -8.86
N GLU A 81 8.32 -16.60 -8.29
CA GLU A 81 9.33 -15.92 -7.46
C GLU A 81 10.12 -14.86 -8.24
N GLU A 82 10.32 -15.07 -9.55
CA GLU A 82 10.96 -14.11 -10.46
C GLU A 82 10.25 -12.74 -10.48
N ALA A 83 8.92 -12.73 -10.29
CA ALA A 83 8.13 -11.50 -10.26
C ALA A 83 8.13 -10.81 -8.90
N ARG A 84 8.58 -11.48 -7.83
CA ARG A 84 8.48 -10.99 -6.44
C ARG A 84 9.15 -9.64 -6.24
N MET A 85 10.36 -9.46 -6.74
CA MET A 85 11.11 -8.21 -6.55
C MET A 85 10.44 -7.04 -7.30
N SER A 86 10.09 -7.25 -8.56
CA SER A 86 9.42 -6.24 -9.40
C SER A 86 8.04 -5.89 -8.87
N PHE A 87 7.26 -6.90 -8.44
CA PHE A 87 5.98 -6.69 -7.77
C PHE A 87 6.15 -5.90 -6.49
N THR A 88 7.16 -6.23 -5.67
CA THR A 88 7.43 -5.53 -4.41
C THR A 88 7.65 -4.04 -4.65
N GLY A 89 8.51 -3.67 -5.61
CA GLY A 89 8.75 -2.26 -5.92
C GLY A 89 7.48 -1.49 -6.29
N VAL A 90 6.63 -2.07 -7.15
CA VAL A 90 5.38 -1.43 -7.60
C VAL A 90 4.36 -1.36 -6.46
N ALA A 91 4.13 -2.47 -5.76
CA ALA A 91 3.15 -2.56 -4.68
C ALA A 91 3.50 -1.64 -3.51
N SER A 92 4.78 -1.57 -3.12
CA SER A 92 5.24 -0.67 -2.04
C SER A 92 5.08 0.78 -2.42
N GLY A 93 5.48 1.17 -3.64
CA GLY A 93 5.29 2.55 -4.13
C GLY A 93 3.81 2.93 -4.12
N LEU A 94 2.96 2.04 -4.61
CA LEU A 94 1.52 2.25 -4.61
C LEU A 94 0.96 2.40 -3.18
N ILE A 95 1.31 1.51 -2.25
CA ILE A 95 0.80 1.56 -0.86
C ILE A 95 1.28 2.82 -0.12
N ILE A 96 2.55 3.20 -0.29
CA ILE A 96 3.12 4.38 0.37
C ILE A 96 2.50 5.67 -0.19
N LEU A 97 2.32 5.75 -1.51
CA LEU A 97 1.87 6.98 -2.17
C LEU A 97 0.36 7.17 -2.18
N THR A 98 -0.44 6.10 -2.15
CA THR A 98 -1.91 6.21 -2.30
C THR A 98 -2.55 7.13 -1.25
N PRO A 99 -2.22 7.04 0.06
CA PRO A 99 -2.78 7.95 1.05
C PRO A 99 -2.38 9.43 0.80
N ALA A 100 -1.15 9.67 0.32
CA ALA A 100 -0.69 11.02 0.00
C ALA A 100 -1.45 11.61 -1.20
N VAL A 101 -1.67 10.81 -2.25
CA VAL A 101 -2.44 11.21 -3.43
C VAL A 101 -3.88 11.57 -3.05
N ILE A 102 -4.51 10.77 -2.19
CA ILE A 102 -5.89 11.06 -1.75
C ILE A 102 -5.96 12.30 -0.89
N ASN A 103 -5.02 12.49 0.04
CA ASN A 103 -4.95 13.73 0.83
C ASN A 103 -4.76 14.96 -0.07
N LEU A 104 -3.96 14.85 -1.13
CA LEU A 104 -3.76 15.92 -2.10
C LEU A 104 -5.06 16.23 -2.86
N ILE A 105 -5.73 15.21 -3.41
CA ILE A 105 -7.00 15.40 -4.13
C ILE A 105 -8.07 16.02 -3.21
N LEU A 106 -8.20 15.53 -1.98
CA LEU A 106 -9.15 16.07 -1.01
C LEU A 106 -8.82 17.51 -0.63
N SER A 107 -7.53 17.83 -0.44
CA SER A 107 -7.10 19.21 -0.18
C SER A 107 -7.43 20.14 -1.35
N PHE A 108 -7.36 19.69 -2.60
CA PHE A 108 -7.76 20.48 -3.77
C PHE A 108 -9.28 20.64 -3.93
N LEU A 109 -10.07 19.68 -3.44
CA LEU A 109 -11.54 19.68 -3.58
C LEU A 109 -12.24 20.49 -2.48
N ILE A 110 -11.62 20.60 -1.31
CA ILE A 110 -12.16 21.29 -0.13
C ILE A 110 -11.74 22.77 -0.11
N ASN A 111 -10.72 23.15 -0.87
CA ASN A 111 -10.26 24.53 -1.08
C ASN A 111 -10.92 25.14 -2.32
#